data_AF-A0A2N2D7Z9-F1
#
_entry.id   AF-A0A2N2D7Z9-F1
#
_cell.length_a   1.000
_cell.length_b   1.000
_cell.length_c   1.000
_cell.angle_alpha   90.00
_cell.angle_beta   90.00
_cell.angle_gamma   90.00
#
_symmetry.space_group_name_H-M   'P 1'
#
loop_
_entity.id
_entity.type
_entity.pdbx_description
1 polymer ?
#
loop_
_entity_poly.entity_id
_entity_poly.type
_entity_poly.pdbx_seq_one_letter_code
_entity_poly.pdbx_strand_id
1 'polypeptide(L)'
;MTKIKITDTSLRDGHQSLWATRMTTDDMSPVLDKLDNIGYHSLEVWGGATFDVSIRYLNEDPWERLRFIRQRVKKTKLQMLLRGQNLVGYAHYADDVVEKFVYKAAENGIDIFRVFDALNDIRNLETCMRAVKKTGQHVQACLVYTTSPVHSMKHFVQMALNLKDMGADSICIKDMAGLLSPYVSFELVTLLKEKVGLPIQLHTHYIGGLAVVSCIKAAEAGVDIIDTASVTMAFGSSQPPVETIVRALQGSPWDTGLNLHDLFQIADYFEQIRKHKGFERGVTKISDMKVFEHQVPGGMISNFVSQLEEQKASNRLDEVLEEIPKVRKDLGYPPLVTPTSQIVGTQAVLNVLMGERYKLCPGEVKDYVRGLYGKPPAVIDKSIIEKIIGNDEVITGRPADLIQPAWEKGKQEMADISDNEEDILTYLLFPQVALKFFEYRRLRANEDIPQILSVDEVSRDIIENKEDIVIKPISKVRKKPSVRGDEEMNLDELRELILLFDQTSIAELEVQKDDYRICLRKSSGNNDNPASHVSSPVSAPKLIPPQVADEAINDRIVAVHAPMVGTFYNASSPDAKPFVQIGDHVSKGQTLCILEAMKLMNEIKAEFDGTIVDTAVENAEAIEYDQVLFLIEKD
;
A
#
# COMPACT_ATOMS: atom_id res chain seq x y z
N MET A 1 17.66 22.36 -29.09
CA MET A 1 17.03 21.11 -28.61
C MET A 1 17.68 20.74 -27.30
N THR A 2 16.89 20.38 -26.31
CA THR A 2 17.32 20.13 -24.93
C THR A 2 17.50 18.64 -24.69
N LYS A 3 18.61 18.26 -24.05
CA LYS A 3 18.85 16.89 -23.57
C LYS A 3 17.74 16.46 -22.62
N ILE A 4 17.33 15.19 -22.69
CA ILE A 4 16.36 14.63 -21.76
C ILE A 4 17.04 14.42 -20.41
N LYS A 5 16.37 14.89 -19.36
CA LYS A 5 16.79 14.68 -17.98
C LYS A 5 16.13 13.43 -17.40
N ILE A 6 16.79 12.79 -16.45
CA ILE A 6 16.29 11.57 -15.82
C ILE A 6 16.09 11.77 -14.32
N THR A 7 14.96 11.33 -13.80
CA THR A 7 14.73 11.13 -12.37
C THR A 7 14.79 9.64 -12.07
N ASP A 8 15.66 9.23 -11.15
CA ASP A 8 15.71 7.84 -10.70
C ASP A 8 14.71 7.62 -9.55
N THR A 9 14.00 6.50 -9.61
CA THR A 9 12.95 6.12 -8.65
C THR A 9 13.29 4.87 -7.85
N SER A 10 14.52 4.35 -7.99
CA SER A 10 14.95 3.07 -7.41
C SER A 10 14.84 3.04 -5.89
N LEU A 11 15.12 4.17 -5.23
CA LEU A 11 15.07 4.31 -3.76
C LEU A 11 13.65 4.58 -3.20
N ARG A 12 12.62 4.70 -4.05
CA ARG A 12 11.23 4.93 -3.64
C ARG A 12 10.26 4.06 -4.43
N ASP A 13 9.91 4.45 -5.67
CA ASP A 13 8.86 3.78 -6.43
C ASP A 13 9.28 2.38 -6.93
N GLY A 14 10.56 2.19 -7.26
CA GLY A 14 11.09 0.90 -7.73
C GLY A 14 10.82 -0.24 -6.75
N HIS A 15 11.35 -0.10 -5.53
CA HIS A 15 11.12 -1.10 -4.47
C HIS A 15 9.70 -1.04 -3.90
N GLN A 16 8.99 0.10 -3.97
CA GLN A 16 7.57 0.14 -3.63
C GLN A 16 6.73 -0.75 -4.56
N SER A 17 7.04 -0.73 -5.86
CA SER A 17 6.35 -1.52 -6.87
C SER A 17 6.68 -3.02 -6.82
N LEU A 18 7.94 -3.36 -6.54
CA LEU A 18 8.42 -4.75 -6.70
C LEU A 18 8.67 -5.47 -5.37
N TRP A 19 9.12 -4.74 -4.34
CA TRP A 19 9.64 -5.32 -3.10
C TRP A 19 8.81 -4.89 -1.88
N ALA A 20 7.53 -4.57 -2.09
CA ALA A 20 6.60 -4.12 -1.06
C ALA A 20 7.16 -2.99 -0.16
N THR A 21 7.97 -2.11 -0.76
CA THR A 21 8.62 -0.98 -0.06
C THR A 21 9.63 -1.42 1.03
N ARG A 22 10.17 -2.64 0.96
CA ARG A 22 11.01 -3.25 2.03
C ARG A 22 12.50 -2.98 1.93
N MET A 23 12.94 -2.03 1.10
CA MET A 23 14.35 -1.60 1.10
C MET A 23 14.64 -0.78 2.36
N THR A 24 15.62 -1.23 3.15
CA THR A 24 16.08 -0.60 4.39
C THR A 24 17.02 0.56 4.12
N THR A 25 17.21 1.46 5.09
CA THR A 25 18.19 2.55 4.95
C THR A 25 19.62 2.03 4.77
N ASP A 26 19.94 0.91 5.42
CA ASP A 26 21.23 0.23 5.29
C ASP A 26 21.47 -0.29 3.87
N ASP A 27 20.45 -0.85 3.22
CA ASP A 27 20.55 -1.27 1.82
C ASP A 27 20.82 -0.08 0.88
N MET A 28 20.33 1.12 1.22
CA MET A 28 20.53 2.31 0.40
C MET A 28 21.94 2.87 0.57
N SER A 29 22.49 2.84 1.79
CA SER A 29 23.71 3.54 2.20
C SER A 29 24.91 3.39 1.25
N PRO A 30 25.34 2.17 0.86
CA PRO A 30 26.54 1.97 0.03
C PRO A 30 26.49 2.56 -1.38
N VAL A 31 25.29 2.82 -1.92
CA VAL A 31 25.12 3.25 -3.33
C VAL A 31 24.80 4.74 -3.48
N LEU A 32 24.52 5.45 -2.39
CA LEU A 32 24.11 6.86 -2.43
C LEU A 32 25.13 7.77 -3.12
N ASP A 33 26.42 7.62 -2.83
CA ASP A 33 27.47 8.44 -3.44
C ASP A 33 27.59 8.18 -4.95
N LYS A 34 27.36 6.93 -5.39
CA LYS A 34 27.36 6.61 -6.83
C LYS A 34 26.15 7.26 -7.51
N LEU A 35 24.96 7.14 -6.92
CA LEU A 35 23.74 7.76 -7.44
C LEU A 35 23.88 9.28 -7.57
N ASP A 36 24.45 9.96 -6.57
CA ASP A 36 24.67 11.41 -6.59
C ASP A 36 25.64 11.87 -7.70
N ASN A 37 26.50 10.97 -8.18
CA ASN A 37 27.51 11.25 -9.21
C ASN A 37 27.06 10.96 -10.65
N ILE A 38 25.93 10.27 -10.86
CA ILE A 38 25.45 9.92 -12.21
C ILE A 38 25.08 11.16 -13.03
N GLY A 39 24.57 12.22 -12.38
CA GLY A 39 24.03 13.40 -13.07
C GLY A 39 22.52 13.34 -13.30
N TYR A 40 21.80 12.60 -12.46
CA TYR A 40 20.34 12.63 -12.42
C TYR A 40 19.80 14.04 -12.14
N HIS A 41 18.61 14.34 -12.68
CA HIS A 41 17.85 15.54 -12.34
C HIS A 41 17.42 15.54 -10.88
N SER A 42 16.89 14.41 -10.44
CA SER A 42 16.50 14.17 -9.07
C SER A 42 16.55 12.68 -8.76
N LEU A 43 16.66 12.36 -7.47
CA LEU A 43 16.41 11.03 -6.93
C LEU A 43 15.09 11.11 -6.17
N GLU A 44 14.13 10.27 -6.56
CA GLU A 44 12.92 10.11 -5.76
C GLU A 44 13.20 9.11 -4.64
N VAL A 45 13.22 9.61 -3.40
CA VAL A 45 13.74 8.87 -2.23
C VAL A 45 12.77 8.79 -1.06
N TRP A 46 11.65 9.52 -1.13
CA TRP A 46 10.77 9.70 0.03
C TRP A 46 9.30 9.90 -0.36
N GLY A 47 8.42 9.84 0.64
CA GLY A 47 6.97 9.91 0.44
C GLY A 47 6.39 8.61 -0.13
N GLY A 48 5.20 8.68 -0.73
CA GLY A 48 4.47 7.47 -1.12
C GLY A 48 4.21 6.56 0.09
N ALA A 49 4.51 5.25 -0.04
CA ALA A 49 4.33 4.29 1.06
C ALA A 49 5.54 4.19 2.00
N THR A 50 6.67 4.81 1.67
CA THR A 50 7.91 4.65 2.44
C THR A 50 7.78 5.11 3.89
N PHE A 51 6.98 6.15 4.15
CA PHE A 51 6.80 6.69 5.49
C PHE A 51 6.13 5.68 6.43
N ASP A 52 4.94 5.20 6.08
CA ASP A 52 4.22 4.17 6.86
C ASP A 52 5.03 2.87 6.96
N VAL A 53 5.62 2.41 5.86
CA VAL A 53 6.35 1.13 5.85
C VAL A 53 7.60 1.18 6.73
N SER A 54 8.30 2.32 6.80
CA SER A 54 9.48 2.46 7.63
C SER A 54 9.15 2.21 9.11
N ILE A 55 8.10 2.85 9.63
CA ILE A 55 7.69 2.69 11.04
C ILE A 55 6.93 1.39 11.31
N ARG A 56 6.19 0.87 10.34
CA ARG A 56 5.32 -0.30 10.53
C ARG A 56 6.04 -1.63 10.40
N TYR A 57 7.01 -1.72 9.49
CA TYR A 57 7.61 -2.99 9.09
C TYR A 57 9.13 -3.01 9.16
N LEU A 58 9.79 -1.87 8.92
CA LEU A 58 11.25 -1.80 8.96
C LEU A 58 11.77 -1.40 10.35
N ASN A 59 10.88 -0.87 11.20
CA ASN A 59 11.23 -0.28 12.48
C ASN A 59 12.34 0.78 12.35
N GLU A 60 12.23 1.61 11.31
CA GLU A 60 13.14 2.72 11.00
C GLU A 60 12.39 4.04 11.05
N ASP A 61 13.05 5.10 11.53
CA ASP A 61 12.50 6.44 11.49
C ASP A 61 12.62 7.02 10.05
N PRO A 62 11.51 7.33 9.38
CA PRO A 62 11.56 7.85 8.02
C PRO A 62 12.24 9.23 7.94
N TRP A 63 12.20 10.04 9.00
CA TRP A 63 12.88 11.34 9.05
C TRP A 63 14.40 11.17 9.12
N GLU A 64 14.88 10.20 9.89
CA GLU A 64 16.31 9.86 9.92
C GLU A 64 16.79 9.30 8.58
N ARG A 65 15.98 8.46 7.92
CA ARG A 65 16.28 8.02 6.55
C ARG A 65 16.48 9.20 5.61
N LEU A 66 15.58 10.18 5.64
CA LEU A 66 15.69 11.38 4.80
C LEU A 66 16.97 12.18 5.11
N ARG A 67 17.24 12.47 6.39
CA ARG A 67 18.46 13.16 6.82
C ARG A 67 19.71 12.41 6.37
N PHE A 68 19.74 11.10 6.53
CA PHE A 68 20.86 10.24 6.16
C PHE A 68 21.13 10.28 4.64
N ILE A 69 20.08 10.18 3.83
CA ILE A 69 20.19 10.29 2.37
C ILE A 69 20.70 11.69 1.99
N ARG A 70 20.11 12.75 2.56
CA ARG A 70 20.53 14.13 2.29
C ARG A 70 21.97 14.40 2.73
N GLN A 71 22.47 13.74 3.76
CA GLN A 71 23.86 13.85 4.21
C GLN A 71 24.87 13.31 3.20
N ARG A 72 24.49 12.33 2.36
CA ARG A 72 25.37 11.72 1.35
C ARG A 72 25.12 12.26 -0.05
N VAL A 73 23.86 12.35 -0.46
CA VAL A 73 23.46 12.94 -1.74
C VAL A 73 23.52 14.45 -1.58
N LYS A 74 24.40 15.15 -2.31
CA LYS A 74 24.60 16.61 -2.22
C LYS A 74 24.45 17.35 -3.55
N LYS A 75 24.66 16.65 -4.66
CA LYS A 75 24.65 17.23 -6.01
C LYS A 75 23.27 17.12 -6.65
N THR A 76 22.61 15.99 -6.44
CA THR A 76 21.30 15.68 -7.02
C THR A 76 20.18 16.13 -6.07
N LYS A 77 19.10 16.63 -6.67
CA LYS A 77 17.90 17.04 -5.93
C LYS A 77 17.18 15.82 -5.35
N LEU A 78 16.67 15.92 -4.13
CA LEU A 78 15.79 14.91 -3.56
C LEU A 78 14.34 15.23 -3.89
N GLN A 79 13.65 14.27 -4.47
CA GLN A 79 12.24 14.34 -4.81
C GLN A 79 11.43 13.44 -3.87
N MET A 80 10.23 13.88 -3.52
CA MET A 80 9.23 13.05 -2.84
C MET A 80 7.91 13.03 -3.58
N LEU A 81 7.12 11.97 -3.36
CA LEU A 81 5.71 11.90 -3.76
C LEU A 81 4.80 12.26 -2.58
N LEU A 82 3.98 13.30 -2.73
CA LEU A 82 3.04 13.80 -1.72
C LEU A 82 1.60 13.78 -2.24
N ARG A 83 0.68 13.19 -1.47
CA ARG A 83 -0.74 12.99 -1.82
C ARG A 83 -1.61 14.19 -1.44
N GLY A 84 -1.25 15.40 -1.89
CA GLY A 84 -2.06 16.58 -1.62
C GLY A 84 -2.36 16.77 -0.12
N GLN A 85 -3.64 16.94 0.20
CA GLN A 85 -4.17 17.03 1.55
C GLN A 85 -3.99 15.76 2.41
N ASN A 86 -3.79 14.59 1.78
CA ASN A 86 -3.53 13.32 2.47
C ASN A 86 -2.05 13.11 2.80
N LEU A 87 -1.16 14.01 2.37
CA LEU A 87 0.28 13.94 2.64
C LEU A 87 0.89 12.58 2.27
N VAL A 88 1.28 11.79 3.27
CA VAL A 88 1.80 10.42 3.13
C VAL A 88 0.85 9.38 3.77
N GLY A 89 -0.28 9.82 4.30
CA GLY A 89 -1.30 8.99 4.94
C GLY A 89 -2.45 8.59 4.02
N TYR A 90 -3.59 8.25 4.62
CA TYR A 90 -4.74 7.64 3.95
C TYR A 90 -6.03 8.50 3.96
N ALA A 91 -6.10 9.52 4.81
CA ALA A 91 -7.23 10.45 4.92
C ALA A 91 -6.76 11.89 4.69
N HIS A 92 -7.69 12.84 4.53
CA HIS A 92 -7.34 14.27 4.53
C HIS A 92 -6.90 14.71 5.93
N TYR A 93 -5.89 15.57 6.00
CA TYR A 93 -5.43 16.16 7.25
C TYR A 93 -5.77 17.64 7.31
N ALA A 94 -5.80 18.19 8.53
CA ALA A 94 -5.99 19.62 8.75
C ALA A 94 -4.87 20.45 8.12
N ASP A 95 -5.17 21.69 7.71
CA ASP A 95 -4.23 22.53 6.98
C ASP A 95 -2.95 22.86 7.78
N ASP A 96 -3.05 23.03 9.09
CA ASP A 96 -1.90 23.29 9.97
C ASP A 96 -0.93 22.10 10.01
N VAL A 97 -1.45 20.87 9.98
CA VAL A 97 -0.65 19.65 9.87
C VAL A 97 0.01 19.54 8.49
N VAL A 98 -0.73 19.86 7.42
CA VAL A 98 -0.18 19.86 6.05
C VAL A 98 0.96 20.86 5.90
N GLU A 99 0.77 22.10 6.39
CA GLU A 99 1.81 23.12 6.35
C GLU A 99 3.06 22.66 7.13
N LYS A 100 2.89 22.15 8.35
CA LYS A 100 4.02 21.70 9.18
C LYS A 100 4.76 20.50 8.61
N PHE A 101 4.05 19.52 8.06
CA PHE A 101 4.69 18.38 7.41
C PHE A 101 5.57 18.83 6.23
N VAL A 102 5.04 19.72 5.37
CA VAL A 102 5.80 20.25 4.24
C VAL A 102 7.04 21.03 4.70
N TYR A 103 6.90 21.89 5.71
CA TYR A 103 8.02 22.64 6.26
C TYR A 103 9.11 21.71 6.80
N LYS A 104 8.73 20.68 7.57
CA LYS A 104 9.68 19.68 8.09
C LYS A 104 10.32 18.84 7.00
N ALA A 105 9.58 18.44 5.97
CA ALA A 105 10.16 17.70 4.84
C ALA A 105 11.17 18.55 4.07
N ALA A 106 10.90 19.84 3.88
CA ALA A 106 11.83 20.77 3.23
C ALA A 106 13.07 21.04 4.08
N GLU A 107 12.89 21.26 5.39
CA GLU A 107 13.99 21.45 6.36
C GLU A 107 14.96 20.25 6.36
N ASN A 108 14.42 19.03 6.27
CA ASN A 108 15.21 17.81 6.28
C ASN A 108 15.82 17.43 4.91
N GLY A 109 15.48 18.16 3.85
CA GLY A 109 16.25 18.13 2.59
C GLY A 109 15.50 17.73 1.33
N ILE A 110 14.16 17.66 1.34
CA ILE A 110 13.39 17.52 0.10
C ILE A 110 13.45 18.82 -0.72
N ASP A 111 13.85 18.69 -1.99
CA ASP A 111 13.98 19.80 -2.93
C ASP A 111 12.78 19.90 -3.90
N ILE A 112 12.21 18.75 -4.27
CA ILE A 112 11.09 18.64 -5.23
C ILE A 112 9.92 17.91 -4.58
N PHE A 113 8.81 18.61 -4.45
CA PHE A 113 7.56 18.04 -3.98
C PHE A 113 6.67 17.72 -5.18
N ARG A 114 6.57 16.44 -5.52
CA ARG A 114 5.61 15.95 -6.49
C ARG A 114 4.25 15.78 -5.82
N VAL A 115 3.33 16.71 -6.07
CA VAL A 115 2.01 16.77 -5.44
C VAL A 115 0.93 16.25 -6.38
N PHE A 116 0.11 15.31 -5.90
CA PHE A 116 -1.02 14.76 -6.66
C PHE A 116 -2.24 14.52 -5.77
N ASP A 117 -3.41 14.50 -6.40
CA ASP A 117 -4.68 14.12 -5.80
C ASP A 117 -5.26 12.94 -6.60
N ALA A 118 -5.84 11.96 -5.91
CA ALA A 118 -6.33 10.73 -6.54
C ALA A 118 -7.48 10.96 -7.53
N LEU A 119 -8.27 12.02 -7.32
CA LEU A 119 -9.41 12.40 -8.16
C LEU A 119 -9.07 13.47 -9.19
N ASN A 120 -7.83 13.96 -9.19
CA ASN A 120 -7.46 15.20 -9.88
C ASN A 120 -8.26 16.43 -9.39
N ASP A 121 -8.75 16.41 -8.15
CA ASP A 121 -9.40 17.57 -7.53
C ASP A 121 -8.32 18.54 -7.03
N ILE A 122 -8.05 19.56 -7.83
CA ILE A 122 -6.99 20.53 -7.56
C ILE A 122 -7.16 21.29 -6.23
N ARG A 123 -8.38 21.35 -5.68
CA ARG A 123 -8.64 21.99 -4.37
C ARG A 123 -7.90 21.29 -3.25
N ASN A 124 -7.73 19.97 -3.35
CA ASN A 124 -6.97 19.17 -2.40
C ASN A 124 -5.44 19.40 -2.49
N LEU A 125 -4.98 20.19 -3.46
CA LEU A 125 -3.56 20.54 -3.64
C LEU A 125 -3.23 21.95 -3.13
N GLU A 126 -4.24 22.79 -2.87
CA GLU A 126 -4.05 24.21 -2.55
C GLU A 126 -3.13 24.43 -1.35
N THR A 127 -3.40 23.78 -0.22
CA THR A 127 -2.63 23.95 1.02
C THR A 127 -1.20 23.46 0.85
N CYS A 128 -1.00 22.26 0.28
CA CYS A 128 0.35 21.70 0.14
C CYS A 128 1.18 22.48 -0.89
N MET A 129 0.62 22.88 -2.03
CA MET A 129 1.33 23.70 -3.03
C MET A 129 1.74 25.04 -2.42
N ARG A 130 0.82 25.72 -1.73
CA ARG A 130 1.11 26.99 -1.04
C ARG A 130 2.20 26.81 0.02
N ALA A 131 2.15 25.75 0.82
CA ALA A 131 3.17 25.45 1.82
C ALA A 131 4.55 25.22 1.17
N VAL A 132 4.63 24.43 0.11
CA VAL A 132 5.89 24.17 -0.60
C VAL A 132 6.45 25.48 -1.16
N LYS A 133 5.62 26.33 -1.80
CA LYS A 133 6.08 27.64 -2.29
C LYS A 133 6.66 28.53 -1.18
N LYS A 134 6.06 28.51 0.03
CA LYS A 134 6.59 29.27 1.18
C LYS A 134 7.99 28.79 1.63
N THR A 135 8.30 27.50 1.44
CA THR A 135 9.66 26.97 1.74
C THR A 135 10.70 27.36 0.69
N GLY A 136 10.29 27.84 -0.48
CA GLY A 136 11.18 28.10 -1.62
C GLY A 136 11.54 26.84 -2.43
N GLN A 137 11.00 25.68 -2.07
CA GLN A 137 11.22 24.41 -2.79
C GLN A 137 10.33 24.29 -4.04
N HIS A 138 10.64 23.30 -4.89
CA HIS A 138 10.03 23.13 -6.20
C HIS A 138 8.68 22.41 -6.12
N VAL A 139 7.61 23.04 -6.62
CA VAL A 139 6.29 22.44 -6.74
C VAL A 139 6.15 21.73 -8.09
N GLN A 140 6.15 20.40 -8.08
CA GLN A 140 5.81 19.59 -9.24
C GLN A 140 4.36 19.10 -9.12
N ALA A 141 3.44 19.76 -9.81
CA ALA A 141 2.03 19.38 -9.77
C ALA A 141 1.72 18.25 -10.77
N CYS A 142 0.94 17.26 -10.34
CA CYS A 142 0.65 16.09 -11.16
C CYS A 142 -0.71 16.15 -11.87
N LEU A 143 -0.73 15.67 -13.10
CA LEU A 143 -1.92 15.18 -13.80
C LEU A 143 -1.94 13.66 -13.60
N VAL A 144 -2.85 13.13 -12.79
CA VAL A 144 -3.03 11.67 -12.69
C VAL A 144 -3.71 11.19 -13.97
N TYR A 145 -2.98 10.43 -14.79
CA TYR A 145 -3.45 10.01 -16.10
C TYR A 145 -4.39 8.80 -15.99
N THR A 146 -5.48 8.82 -16.75
CA THR A 146 -6.39 7.69 -16.92
C THR A 146 -7.20 7.87 -18.20
N THR A 147 -7.94 6.83 -18.61
CA THR A 147 -8.81 6.88 -19.78
C THR A 147 -10.26 6.59 -19.40
N SER A 148 -11.17 7.49 -19.78
CA SER A 148 -12.61 7.30 -19.67
C SER A 148 -13.34 8.32 -20.55
N PRO A 149 -14.67 8.24 -20.72
CA PRO A 149 -15.43 9.22 -21.50
C PRO A 149 -15.27 10.69 -21.06
N VAL A 150 -14.82 10.94 -19.82
CA VAL A 150 -14.61 12.31 -19.30
C VAL A 150 -13.16 12.80 -19.38
N HIS A 151 -12.19 11.90 -19.57
CA HIS A 151 -10.78 12.25 -19.65
C HIS A 151 -10.36 12.46 -21.10
N SER A 152 -10.30 13.73 -21.52
CA SER A 152 -9.86 14.15 -22.86
C SER A 152 -8.55 14.94 -22.79
N MET A 153 -7.88 15.12 -23.94
CA MET A 153 -6.72 16.03 -24.03
C MET A 153 -7.05 17.43 -23.51
N LYS A 154 -8.23 17.97 -23.87
CA LYS A 154 -8.70 19.27 -23.40
C LYS A 154 -8.80 19.32 -21.88
N HIS A 155 -9.29 18.25 -21.25
CA HIS A 155 -9.39 18.15 -19.79
C HIS A 155 -8.00 18.22 -19.15
N PHE A 156 -7.04 17.41 -19.61
CA PHE A 156 -5.68 17.41 -19.05
C PHE A 156 -4.95 18.74 -19.26
N VAL A 157 -5.08 19.36 -20.44
CA VAL A 157 -4.47 20.68 -20.72
C VAL A 157 -5.08 21.77 -19.84
N GLN A 158 -6.40 21.79 -19.68
CA GLN A 158 -7.05 22.78 -18.80
C GLN A 158 -6.64 22.60 -17.34
N MET A 159 -6.55 21.37 -16.87
CA MET A 159 -6.06 21.08 -15.52
C MET A 159 -4.61 21.57 -15.34
N ALA A 160 -3.73 21.32 -16.31
CA ALA A 160 -2.34 21.79 -16.24
C ALA A 160 -2.22 23.32 -16.22
N LEU A 161 -3.10 24.03 -16.94
CA LEU A 161 -3.19 25.50 -16.88
C LEU A 161 -3.64 25.97 -15.48
N ASN A 162 -4.66 25.33 -14.90
CA ASN A 162 -5.10 25.67 -13.55
C ASN A 162 -4.00 25.41 -12.51
N LEU A 163 -3.27 24.31 -12.62
CA LEU A 163 -2.14 23.99 -11.72
C LEU A 163 -0.99 24.98 -11.87
N LYS A 164 -0.73 25.47 -13.09
CA LYS A 164 0.21 26.57 -13.31
C LYS A 164 -0.26 27.85 -12.61
N ASP A 165 -1.52 28.21 -12.74
CA ASP A 165 -2.09 29.41 -12.10
C ASP A 165 -2.04 29.31 -10.57
N MET A 166 -2.13 28.09 -10.02
CA MET A 166 -1.92 27.80 -8.60
C MET A 166 -0.43 27.85 -8.15
N GLY A 167 0.51 28.04 -9.08
CA GLY A 167 1.93 28.24 -8.76
C GLY A 167 2.81 27.00 -8.96
N ALA A 168 2.42 26.03 -9.78
CA ALA A 168 3.30 24.91 -10.14
C ALA A 168 4.58 25.39 -10.87
N ASP A 169 5.73 24.81 -10.51
CA ASP A 169 7.03 25.07 -11.14
C ASP A 169 7.31 24.08 -12.28
N SER A 170 6.65 22.92 -12.28
CA SER A 170 6.64 21.93 -13.37
C SER A 170 5.38 21.08 -13.32
N ILE A 171 5.02 20.46 -14.43
CA ILE A 171 3.90 19.51 -14.51
C ILE A 171 4.44 18.08 -14.66
N CYS A 172 3.92 17.15 -13.86
CA CYS A 172 4.18 15.73 -14.02
C CYS A 172 2.95 15.02 -14.60
N ILE A 173 3.11 14.29 -15.70
CA ILE A 173 2.09 13.34 -16.16
C ILE A 173 2.34 12.05 -15.38
N LYS A 174 1.43 11.70 -14.46
CA LYS A 174 1.53 10.52 -13.61
C LYS A 174 0.63 9.40 -14.12
N ASP A 175 1.19 8.51 -14.93
CA ASP A 175 0.55 7.31 -15.44
C ASP A 175 0.87 6.10 -14.54
N MET A 176 0.18 6.02 -13.40
CA MET A 176 0.40 4.99 -12.37
C MET A 176 0.08 3.57 -12.83
N ALA A 177 -0.79 3.42 -13.83
CA ALA A 177 -1.27 2.12 -14.31
C ALA A 177 -0.62 1.69 -15.64
N GLY A 178 0.26 2.51 -16.23
CA GLY A 178 0.90 2.21 -17.51
C GLY A 178 -0.07 2.23 -18.70
N LEU A 179 -1.09 3.09 -18.65
CA LEU A 179 -2.15 3.22 -19.64
C LEU A 179 -1.78 4.14 -20.81
N LEU A 180 -0.77 4.99 -20.64
CA LEU A 180 -0.43 6.02 -21.63
C LEU A 180 0.19 5.37 -22.86
N SER A 181 -0.58 5.32 -23.95
CA SER A 181 -0.09 4.80 -25.22
C SER A 181 0.90 5.77 -25.89
N PRO A 182 1.82 5.29 -26.75
CA PRO A 182 2.89 6.14 -27.26
C PRO A 182 2.42 7.36 -28.07
N TYR A 183 1.41 7.20 -28.93
CA TYR A 183 0.90 8.32 -29.73
C TYR A 183 0.12 9.32 -28.89
N VAL A 184 -0.61 8.86 -27.87
CA VAL A 184 -1.28 9.75 -26.92
C VAL A 184 -0.25 10.48 -26.06
N SER A 185 0.87 9.83 -25.70
CA SER A 185 1.99 10.47 -25.02
C SER A 185 2.57 11.61 -25.86
N PHE A 186 2.84 11.36 -27.15
CA PHE A 186 3.32 12.39 -28.08
C PHE A 186 2.36 13.58 -28.15
N GLU A 187 1.07 13.32 -28.36
CA GLU A 187 0.05 14.35 -28.50
C GLU A 187 -0.11 15.18 -27.22
N LEU A 188 -0.26 14.51 -26.07
CA LEU A 188 -0.45 15.17 -24.78
C LEU A 188 0.75 16.04 -24.42
N VAL A 189 1.97 15.52 -24.57
CA VAL A 189 3.20 16.28 -24.29
C VAL A 189 3.31 17.48 -25.22
N THR A 190 3.04 17.32 -26.51
CA THR A 190 3.06 18.43 -27.49
C THR A 190 2.11 19.55 -27.04
N LEU A 191 0.86 19.20 -26.72
CA LEU A 191 -0.13 20.18 -26.27
C LEU A 191 0.26 20.86 -24.97
N LEU A 192 0.80 20.12 -23.99
CA LEU A 192 1.24 20.70 -22.72
C LEU A 192 2.43 21.66 -22.92
N LYS A 193 3.40 21.30 -23.77
CA LYS A 193 4.55 22.16 -24.09
C LYS A 193 4.11 23.45 -24.80
N GLU A 194 3.14 23.37 -25.70
CA GLU A 194 2.60 24.53 -26.41
C GLU A 194 1.79 25.48 -25.51
N LYS A 195 0.99 24.94 -24.58
CA LYS A 195 0.00 25.73 -23.84
C LYS A 195 0.44 26.15 -22.45
N VAL A 196 1.18 25.29 -21.73
CA VAL A 196 1.46 25.51 -20.30
C VAL A 196 2.74 26.34 -20.13
N GLY A 197 3.78 26.08 -20.91
CA GLY A 197 5.05 26.80 -20.80
C GLY A 197 5.87 26.48 -19.54
N LEU A 198 5.55 25.38 -18.85
CA LEU A 198 6.33 24.84 -17.74
C LEU A 198 7.10 23.57 -18.18
N PRO A 199 8.18 23.18 -17.47
CA PRO A 199 8.81 21.88 -17.67
C PRO A 199 7.82 20.74 -17.44
N ILE A 200 7.90 19.71 -18.29
CA ILE A 200 7.05 18.52 -18.24
C ILE A 200 7.89 17.30 -17.86
N GLN A 201 7.43 16.55 -16.86
CA GLN A 201 8.02 15.28 -16.44
C GLN A 201 7.05 14.13 -16.70
N LEU A 202 7.50 13.09 -17.41
CA LEU A 202 6.69 11.89 -17.63
C LEU A 202 7.06 10.83 -16.60
N HIS A 203 6.05 10.38 -15.86
CA HIS A 203 6.11 9.23 -14.97
C HIS A 203 5.13 8.16 -15.48
N THR A 204 5.63 6.98 -15.83
CA THR A 204 4.79 5.87 -16.32
C THR A 204 5.35 4.53 -15.84
N HIS A 205 4.43 3.61 -15.54
CA HIS A 205 4.74 2.24 -15.14
C HIS A 205 4.78 1.30 -16.36
N TYR A 206 5.61 0.26 -16.28
CA TYR A 206 5.90 -0.69 -17.35
C TYR A 206 4.89 -1.87 -17.41
N ILE A 207 3.78 -1.81 -16.66
CA ILE A 207 2.86 -2.92 -16.43
C ILE A 207 2.45 -3.59 -17.75
N GLY A 208 1.95 -2.81 -18.70
CA GLY A 208 1.54 -3.29 -20.02
C GLY A 208 2.62 -3.25 -21.11
N GLY A 209 3.88 -2.98 -20.76
CA GLY A 209 5.01 -2.97 -21.70
C GLY A 209 5.15 -1.73 -22.61
N LEU A 210 4.26 -0.74 -22.50
CA LEU A 210 4.28 0.45 -23.36
C LEU A 210 5.24 1.56 -22.91
N ALA A 211 5.65 1.56 -21.64
CA ALA A 211 6.33 2.70 -21.01
C ALA A 211 7.58 3.18 -21.75
N VAL A 212 8.46 2.27 -22.22
CA VAL A 212 9.67 2.68 -22.97
C VAL A 212 9.30 3.44 -24.24
N VAL A 213 8.37 2.91 -25.04
CA VAL A 213 7.97 3.55 -26.31
C VAL A 213 7.23 4.87 -26.05
N SER A 214 6.42 4.93 -25.00
CA SER A 214 5.78 6.18 -24.57
C SER A 214 6.79 7.23 -24.12
N CYS A 215 7.86 6.83 -23.42
CA CYS A 215 8.97 7.71 -23.07
C CYS A 215 9.72 8.26 -24.30
N ILE A 216 9.99 7.43 -25.30
CA ILE A 216 10.62 7.88 -26.55
C ILE A 216 9.70 8.87 -27.29
N LYS A 217 8.40 8.57 -27.39
CA LYS A 217 7.43 9.48 -28.01
C LYS A 217 7.27 10.79 -27.24
N ALA A 218 7.33 10.76 -25.92
CA ALA A 218 7.37 11.97 -25.11
C ALA A 218 8.65 12.80 -25.36
N ALA A 219 9.82 12.14 -25.50
CA ALA A 219 11.06 12.81 -25.87
C ALA A 219 10.95 13.51 -27.23
N GLU A 220 10.42 12.81 -28.24
CA GLU A 220 10.15 13.37 -29.56
C GLU A 220 9.21 14.59 -29.53
N ALA A 221 8.24 14.60 -28.61
CA ALA A 221 7.31 15.71 -28.37
C ALA A 221 7.88 16.83 -27.48
N GLY A 222 9.08 16.67 -26.94
CA GLY A 222 9.77 17.70 -26.16
C GLY A 222 9.51 17.67 -24.66
N VAL A 223 9.22 16.49 -24.07
CA VAL A 223 9.25 16.30 -22.61
C VAL A 223 10.63 16.68 -22.06
N ASP A 224 10.68 17.20 -20.84
CA ASP A 224 11.95 17.68 -20.25
C ASP A 224 12.62 16.60 -19.39
N ILE A 225 11.81 15.83 -18.64
CA ILE A 225 12.28 14.84 -17.66
C ILE A 225 11.50 13.53 -17.80
N ILE A 226 12.15 12.40 -17.61
CA ILE A 226 11.54 11.06 -17.59
C ILE A 226 11.92 10.34 -16.31
N ASP A 227 10.95 9.68 -15.68
CA ASP A 227 11.19 8.80 -14.54
C ASP A 227 11.63 7.41 -15.00
N THR A 228 12.67 6.89 -14.37
CA THR A 228 13.20 5.55 -14.62
C THR A 228 13.56 4.86 -13.31
N ALA A 229 13.81 3.56 -13.36
CA ALA A 229 14.44 2.81 -12.29
C ALA A 229 15.66 2.05 -12.82
N SER A 230 16.61 1.70 -11.95
CA SER A 230 17.67 0.76 -12.29
C SER A 230 17.08 -0.57 -12.75
N VAL A 231 17.69 -1.22 -13.76
CA VAL A 231 17.16 -2.45 -14.39
C VAL A 231 16.76 -3.55 -13.39
N THR A 232 17.43 -3.64 -12.25
CA THR A 232 17.11 -4.62 -11.19
C THR A 232 15.74 -4.39 -10.57
N MET A 233 15.33 -3.13 -10.47
CA MET A 233 14.04 -2.69 -9.94
C MET A 233 13.14 -2.06 -11.01
N ALA A 234 13.36 -2.36 -12.29
CA ALA A 234 12.51 -1.87 -13.38
C ALA A 234 11.50 -2.96 -13.83
N PHE A 235 10.74 -2.66 -14.90
CA PHE A 235 9.78 -3.57 -15.53
C PHE A 235 8.56 -3.91 -14.65
N GLY A 236 7.61 -4.69 -15.20
CA GLY A 236 6.40 -5.11 -14.50
C GLY A 236 5.66 -3.91 -13.92
N SER A 237 5.34 -3.97 -12.63
CA SER A 237 4.69 -2.87 -11.90
C SER A 237 5.58 -1.66 -11.60
N SER A 238 6.83 -1.64 -12.06
CA SER A 238 7.77 -0.53 -11.86
C SER A 238 7.98 0.28 -13.14
N GLN A 239 8.94 1.21 -13.13
CA GLN A 239 9.27 2.16 -14.18
C GLN A 239 10.08 1.49 -15.31
N PRO A 240 10.22 2.14 -16.49
CA PRO A 240 11.15 1.68 -17.51
C PRO A 240 12.61 1.71 -17.00
N PRO A 241 13.47 0.78 -17.46
CA PRO A 241 14.88 0.74 -17.04
C PRO A 241 15.65 1.96 -17.54
N VAL A 242 16.39 2.61 -16.65
CA VAL A 242 17.24 3.77 -16.98
C VAL A 242 18.24 3.44 -18.08
N GLU A 243 18.87 2.28 -18.01
CA GLU A 243 19.87 1.80 -18.94
C GLU A 243 19.28 1.65 -20.35
N THR A 244 18.02 1.21 -20.42
CA THR A 244 17.30 1.05 -21.69
C THR A 244 16.96 2.42 -22.30
N ILE A 245 16.44 3.35 -21.51
CA ILE A 245 16.12 4.71 -21.98
C ILE A 245 17.39 5.45 -22.43
N VAL A 246 18.46 5.41 -21.62
CA VAL A 246 19.74 6.03 -21.95
C VAL A 246 20.30 5.47 -23.26
N ARG A 247 20.31 4.14 -23.42
CA ARG A 247 20.77 3.51 -24.65
C ARG A 247 19.90 3.85 -25.85
N ALA A 248 18.58 3.91 -25.70
CA ALA A 248 17.65 4.21 -26.78
C ALA A 248 17.77 5.66 -27.28
N LEU A 249 18.12 6.61 -26.41
CA LEU A 249 18.29 8.02 -26.76
C LEU A 249 19.74 8.37 -27.15
N GLN A 250 20.70 7.47 -26.98
CA GLN A 250 22.12 7.73 -27.22
C GLN A 250 22.39 8.10 -28.69
N GLY A 251 23.12 9.19 -28.91
CA GLY A 251 23.42 9.72 -30.25
C GLY A 251 22.24 10.42 -30.95
N SER A 252 21.06 10.45 -30.34
CA SER A 252 19.91 11.21 -30.83
C SER A 252 19.97 12.69 -30.37
N PRO A 253 19.11 13.58 -30.90
CA PRO A 253 18.96 14.94 -30.38
C PRO A 253 18.54 15.03 -28.90
N TRP A 254 18.03 13.94 -28.35
CA TRP A 254 17.49 13.81 -26.99
C TRP A 254 18.44 13.07 -26.04
N ASP A 255 19.68 12.81 -26.45
CA ASP A 255 20.69 12.10 -25.67
C ASP A 255 20.79 12.66 -24.24
N THR A 256 20.65 11.77 -23.26
CA THR A 256 20.69 12.10 -21.83
C THR A 256 22.10 12.52 -21.36
N GLY A 257 23.15 12.02 -22.02
CA GLY A 257 24.54 12.18 -21.61
C GLY A 257 24.95 11.35 -20.39
N LEU A 258 24.09 10.45 -19.90
CA LEU A 258 24.43 9.57 -18.77
C LEU A 258 25.35 8.42 -19.21
N ASN A 259 26.25 8.01 -18.32
CA ASN A 259 27.20 6.94 -18.59
C ASN A 259 26.61 5.56 -18.26
N LEU A 260 26.41 4.73 -19.29
CA LEU A 260 25.88 3.37 -19.12
C LEU A 260 26.74 2.47 -18.21
N HIS A 261 28.06 2.62 -18.21
CA HIS A 261 28.93 1.83 -17.35
C HIS A 261 28.65 2.10 -15.87
N ASP A 262 28.52 3.36 -15.49
CA ASP A 262 28.26 3.77 -14.11
C ASP A 262 26.85 3.32 -13.66
N LEU A 263 25.87 3.36 -14.58
CA LEU A 263 24.53 2.81 -14.34
C LEU A 263 24.54 1.30 -14.08
N PHE A 264 25.31 0.52 -14.86
CA PHE A 264 25.42 -0.92 -14.62
C PHE A 264 26.09 -1.25 -13.29
N GLN A 265 27.05 -0.45 -12.82
CA GLN A 265 27.63 -0.66 -11.48
C GLN A 265 26.59 -0.49 -10.36
N ILE A 266 25.64 0.44 -10.53
CA ILE A 266 24.53 0.63 -9.59
C ILE A 266 23.55 -0.55 -9.69
N ALA A 267 23.24 -0.99 -10.91
CA ALA A 267 22.38 -2.15 -11.13
C ALA A 267 22.94 -3.43 -10.50
N ASP A 268 24.26 -3.65 -10.61
CA ASP A 268 24.95 -4.79 -10.02
C ASP A 268 24.83 -4.79 -8.49
N TYR A 269 24.96 -3.63 -7.85
CA TYR A 269 24.74 -3.48 -6.41
C TYR A 269 23.30 -3.85 -6.01
N PHE A 270 22.31 -3.30 -6.70
CA PHE A 270 20.92 -3.66 -6.42
C PHE A 270 20.63 -5.14 -6.72
N GLU A 271 21.30 -5.75 -7.69
CA GLU A 271 21.13 -7.18 -8.00
C GLU A 271 21.67 -8.07 -6.87
N GLN A 272 22.73 -7.63 -6.19
CA GLN A 272 23.23 -8.32 -5.00
C GLN A 272 22.20 -8.26 -3.87
N ILE A 273 21.63 -7.08 -3.57
CA ILE A 273 20.55 -6.94 -2.58
C ILE A 273 19.38 -7.85 -2.94
N ARG A 274 18.95 -7.81 -4.21
CA ARG A 274 17.82 -8.60 -4.69
C ARG A 274 18.03 -10.10 -4.43
N LYS A 275 19.21 -10.62 -4.79
CA LYS A 275 19.56 -12.03 -4.58
C LYS A 275 19.63 -12.38 -3.09
N HIS A 276 20.30 -11.53 -2.30
CA HIS A 276 20.52 -11.78 -0.88
C HIS A 276 19.20 -11.79 -0.08
N LYS A 277 18.29 -10.85 -0.38
CA LYS A 277 17.00 -10.72 0.31
C LYS A 277 15.85 -11.50 -0.34
N GLY A 278 16.14 -12.30 -1.38
CA GLY A 278 15.12 -13.09 -2.07
C GLY A 278 14.07 -12.26 -2.81
N PHE A 279 14.37 -11.02 -3.18
CA PHE A 279 13.43 -10.17 -3.88
C PHE A 279 13.23 -10.59 -5.34
N GLU A 280 12.05 -10.31 -5.88
CA GLU A 280 11.70 -10.65 -7.26
C GLU A 280 12.08 -9.53 -8.25
N ARG A 281 12.21 -9.91 -9.52
CA ARG A 281 12.35 -8.95 -10.63
C ARG A 281 10.96 -8.54 -11.12
N GLY A 282 10.86 -7.33 -11.68
CA GLY A 282 9.68 -6.92 -12.42
C GLY A 282 9.46 -7.81 -13.64
N VAL A 283 8.26 -8.38 -13.75
CA VAL A 283 7.82 -9.16 -14.92
C VAL A 283 6.42 -8.70 -15.29
N THR A 284 6.17 -8.55 -16.59
CA THR A 284 4.81 -8.33 -17.13
C THR A 284 4.15 -9.68 -17.37
N LYS A 285 3.11 -10.01 -16.59
CA LYS A 285 2.30 -11.22 -16.74
C LYS A 285 1.09 -10.96 -17.65
N ILE A 286 0.44 -12.03 -18.11
CA ILE A 286 -0.81 -11.92 -18.89
C ILE A 286 -1.89 -11.18 -18.10
N SER A 287 -2.01 -11.46 -16.80
CA SER A 287 -2.92 -10.75 -15.89
C SER A 287 -2.64 -9.25 -15.83
N ASP A 288 -1.37 -8.85 -15.92
CA ASP A 288 -0.98 -7.44 -15.90
C ASP A 288 -1.36 -6.73 -17.19
N MET A 289 -1.23 -7.41 -18.34
CA MET A 289 -1.62 -6.84 -19.64
C MET A 289 -3.13 -6.62 -19.79
N LYS A 290 -3.95 -7.35 -19.03
CA LYS A 290 -5.41 -7.10 -18.98
C LYS A 290 -5.76 -5.72 -18.41
N VAL A 291 -4.80 -4.97 -17.84
CA VAL A 291 -4.96 -3.55 -17.49
C VAL A 291 -5.47 -2.72 -18.68
N PHE A 292 -5.20 -3.10 -19.93
CA PHE A 292 -5.74 -2.39 -21.09
C PHE A 292 -7.24 -2.57 -21.30
N GLU A 293 -7.82 -3.64 -20.75
CA GLU A 293 -9.26 -3.92 -20.82
C GLU A 293 -10.00 -3.26 -19.66
N HIS A 294 -9.57 -3.55 -18.42
CA HIS A 294 -10.30 -3.16 -17.21
C HIS A 294 -9.69 -1.96 -16.45
N GLN A 295 -8.48 -1.51 -16.83
CA GLN A 295 -7.75 -0.38 -16.21
C GLN A 295 -7.40 -0.55 -14.73
N VAL A 296 -7.46 -1.78 -14.22
CA VAL A 296 -7.10 -2.12 -12.83
C VAL A 296 -5.61 -2.46 -12.79
N PRO A 297 -4.81 -1.80 -11.94
CA PRO A 297 -3.41 -2.16 -11.78
C PRO A 297 -3.22 -3.62 -11.37
N GLY A 298 -2.18 -4.29 -11.86
CA GLY A 298 -1.96 -5.74 -11.63
C GLY A 298 -1.92 -6.14 -10.14
N GLY A 299 -1.26 -5.36 -9.29
CA GLY A 299 -1.20 -5.62 -7.84
C GLY A 299 -2.54 -5.52 -7.11
N MET A 300 -3.56 -4.95 -7.74
CA MET A 300 -4.92 -4.95 -7.22
C MET A 300 -5.69 -6.20 -7.63
N ILE A 301 -5.42 -6.76 -8.81
CA ILE A 301 -6.02 -8.04 -9.24
C ILE A 301 -5.63 -9.15 -8.27
N SER A 302 -4.36 -9.23 -7.87
CA SER A 302 -3.91 -10.23 -6.88
C SER A 302 -4.63 -10.09 -5.54
N ASN A 303 -4.93 -8.86 -5.11
CA ASN A 303 -5.71 -8.63 -3.90
C ASN A 303 -7.14 -9.14 -4.06
N PHE A 304 -7.81 -8.88 -5.19
CA PHE A 304 -9.15 -9.41 -5.44
C PHE A 304 -9.17 -10.93 -5.49
N VAL A 305 -8.14 -11.56 -6.06
CA VAL A 305 -8.01 -13.02 -6.07
C VAL A 305 -7.93 -13.56 -4.64
N SER A 306 -7.06 -13.01 -3.80
CA SER A 306 -6.96 -13.39 -2.38
C SER A 306 -8.29 -13.21 -1.65
N GLN A 307 -8.96 -12.08 -1.87
CA GLN A 307 -10.25 -11.79 -1.25
C GLN A 307 -11.34 -12.78 -1.71
N LEU A 308 -11.38 -13.12 -2.99
CA LEU A 308 -12.31 -14.13 -3.50
C LEU A 308 -11.97 -15.53 -2.98
N GLU A 309 -10.70 -15.88 -2.81
CA GLU A 309 -10.26 -17.14 -2.21
C GLU A 309 -10.71 -17.27 -0.76
N GLU A 310 -10.52 -16.22 0.05
CA GLU A 310 -11.01 -16.16 1.44
C GLU A 310 -12.53 -16.36 1.51
N GLN A 311 -13.27 -15.80 0.56
CA GLN A 311 -14.73 -15.94 0.46
C GLN A 311 -15.17 -17.23 -0.26
N LYS A 312 -14.25 -18.16 -0.57
CA LYS A 312 -14.51 -19.41 -1.31
C LYS A 312 -15.21 -19.19 -2.66
N ALA A 313 -14.93 -18.06 -3.31
CA ALA A 313 -15.56 -17.54 -4.52
C ALA A 313 -14.58 -17.25 -5.67
N SER A 314 -13.42 -17.92 -5.70
CA SER A 314 -12.34 -17.69 -6.68
C SER A 314 -12.80 -17.85 -8.15
N ASN A 315 -13.83 -18.65 -8.40
CA ASN A 315 -14.41 -18.85 -9.73
C ASN A 315 -15.18 -17.63 -10.27
N ARG A 316 -15.35 -16.58 -9.46
CA ARG A 316 -16.13 -15.37 -9.80
C ARG A 316 -15.26 -14.16 -10.17
N LEU A 317 -13.95 -14.35 -10.34
CA LEU A 317 -13.02 -13.26 -10.67
C LEU A 317 -13.42 -12.52 -11.96
N ASP A 318 -13.85 -13.24 -12.99
CA ASP A 318 -14.25 -12.62 -14.26
C ASP A 318 -15.49 -11.71 -14.08
N GLU A 319 -16.46 -12.12 -13.23
CA GLU A 319 -17.62 -11.27 -12.88
C GLU A 319 -17.17 -9.97 -12.19
N VAL A 320 -16.17 -10.06 -11.29
CA VAL A 320 -15.60 -8.88 -10.60
C VAL A 320 -14.92 -7.95 -11.60
N LEU A 321 -14.11 -8.48 -12.52
CA LEU A 321 -13.43 -7.68 -13.54
C LEU A 321 -14.43 -6.99 -14.48
N GLU A 322 -15.58 -7.59 -14.76
CA GLU A 322 -16.67 -6.98 -15.52
C GLU A 322 -17.48 -5.93 -14.72
N GLU A 323 -17.57 -6.09 -13.40
CA GLU A 323 -18.31 -5.19 -12.51
C GLU A 323 -17.51 -3.92 -12.20
N ILE A 324 -16.18 -3.99 -12.13
CA ILE A 324 -15.30 -2.85 -11.82
C ILE A 324 -15.54 -1.64 -12.74
N PRO A 325 -15.56 -1.76 -14.09
CA PRO A 325 -15.84 -0.62 -14.96
C PRO A 325 -17.22 -0.01 -14.73
N LYS A 326 -18.21 -0.81 -14.31
CA LYS A 326 -19.58 -0.34 -14.02
C LYS A 326 -19.61 0.46 -12.71
N VAL A 327 -18.98 -0.05 -11.65
CA VAL A 327 -18.83 0.69 -10.39
C VAL A 327 -18.03 1.97 -10.60
N ARG A 328 -16.93 1.90 -11.35
CA ARG A 328 -16.12 3.08 -11.69
C ARG A 328 -16.95 4.14 -12.42
N LYS A 329 -17.80 3.74 -13.36
CA LYS A 329 -18.71 4.66 -14.06
C LYS A 329 -19.69 5.31 -13.09
N ASP A 330 -20.35 4.50 -12.26
CA ASP A 330 -21.34 5.00 -11.30
C ASP A 330 -20.72 5.99 -10.31
N LEU A 331 -19.48 5.75 -9.89
CA LEU A 331 -18.72 6.64 -9.00
C LEU A 331 -18.10 7.85 -9.71
N GLY A 332 -18.47 8.14 -10.96
CA GLY A 332 -18.04 9.35 -11.66
C GLY A 332 -16.65 9.24 -12.32
N TYR A 333 -16.24 8.04 -12.71
CA TYR A 333 -14.98 7.73 -13.37
C TYR A 333 -13.70 8.17 -12.64
N PRO A 334 -13.52 7.89 -11.33
CA PRO A 334 -12.27 8.23 -10.67
C PRO A 334 -11.08 7.53 -11.38
N PRO A 335 -9.89 8.16 -11.44
CA PRO A 335 -8.65 7.42 -11.70
C PRO A 335 -8.51 6.29 -10.68
N LEU A 336 -8.08 5.10 -11.10
CA LEU A 336 -7.91 3.96 -10.20
C LEU A 336 -6.50 3.97 -9.58
N VAL A 337 -6.31 4.86 -8.61
CA VAL A 337 -5.09 4.97 -7.78
C VAL A 337 -5.50 4.86 -6.32
N THR A 338 -4.58 4.60 -5.39
CA THR A 338 -4.97 4.58 -3.96
C THR A 338 -5.43 5.97 -3.51
N PRO A 339 -6.57 6.09 -2.79
CA PRO A 339 -7.43 5.00 -2.28
C PRO A 339 -8.60 4.57 -3.18
N THR A 340 -8.89 5.29 -4.27
CA THR A 340 -10.08 5.07 -5.11
C THR A 340 -10.13 3.71 -5.78
N SER A 341 -8.97 3.14 -6.09
CA SER A 341 -8.88 1.79 -6.66
C SER A 341 -9.42 0.73 -5.68
N GLN A 342 -9.12 0.84 -4.39
CA GLN A 342 -9.64 -0.07 -3.35
C GLN A 342 -11.15 0.11 -3.15
N ILE A 343 -11.63 1.36 -3.18
CA ILE A 343 -13.05 1.70 -3.05
C ILE A 343 -13.87 1.06 -4.18
N VAL A 344 -13.46 1.30 -5.43
CA VAL A 344 -14.13 0.73 -6.62
C VAL A 344 -14.04 -0.80 -6.63
N GLY A 345 -12.86 -1.33 -6.34
CA GLY A 345 -12.58 -2.76 -6.37
C GLY A 345 -13.41 -3.55 -5.36
N THR A 346 -13.41 -3.11 -4.11
CA THR A 346 -14.14 -3.80 -3.04
C THR A 346 -15.64 -3.73 -3.27
N GLN A 347 -16.16 -2.57 -3.68
CA GLN A 347 -17.58 -2.47 -4.02
C GLN A 347 -17.97 -3.39 -5.18
N ALA A 348 -17.09 -3.59 -6.17
CA ALA A 348 -17.34 -4.54 -7.26
C ALA A 348 -17.39 -5.99 -6.76
N VAL A 349 -16.46 -6.40 -5.89
CA VAL A 349 -16.49 -7.72 -5.24
C VAL A 349 -17.79 -7.89 -4.45
N LEU A 350 -18.20 -6.91 -3.64
CA LEU A 350 -19.44 -6.97 -2.87
C LEU A 350 -20.68 -7.06 -3.75
N ASN A 351 -20.75 -6.29 -4.84
CA ASN A 351 -21.84 -6.37 -5.81
C ASN A 351 -21.98 -7.78 -6.39
N VAL A 352 -20.85 -8.41 -6.72
CA VAL A 352 -20.80 -9.78 -7.24
C VAL A 352 -21.22 -10.77 -6.15
N LEU A 353 -20.60 -10.74 -4.97
CA LEU A 353 -20.91 -11.65 -3.87
C LEU A 353 -22.38 -11.59 -3.45
N MET A 354 -22.95 -10.40 -3.36
CA MET A 354 -24.35 -10.20 -2.95
C MET A 354 -25.38 -10.49 -4.05
N GLY A 355 -24.95 -10.62 -5.31
CA GLY A 355 -25.84 -10.78 -6.47
C GLY A 355 -26.70 -9.54 -6.78
N GLU A 356 -26.48 -8.44 -6.06
CA GLU A 356 -27.19 -7.18 -6.24
C GLU A 356 -26.25 -5.99 -6.02
N ARG A 357 -26.21 -5.06 -6.98
CA ARG A 357 -25.34 -3.87 -6.93
C ARG A 357 -25.72 -2.95 -5.78
N TYR A 358 -24.77 -2.56 -4.95
CA TYR A 358 -24.94 -1.63 -3.82
C TYR A 358 -25.97 -2.09 -2.78
N LYS A 359 -26.21 -3.41 -2.64
CA LYS A 359 -26.98 -3.95 -1.51
C LYS A 359 -26.25 -3.70 -0.19
N LEU A 360 -24.92 -3.84 -0.22
CA LEU A 360 -24.01 -3.52 0.87
C LEU A 360 -22.96 -2.52 0.36
N CYS A 361 -22.78 -1.44 1.11
CA CYS A 361 -21.86 -0.35 0.77
C CYS A 361 -20.94 -0.09 1.98
N PRO A 362 -19.62 -0.32 1.85
CA PRO A 362 -18.64 0.04 2.86
C PRO A 362 -18.65 1.54 3.18
N GLY A 363 -18.19 1.90 4.38
CA GLY A 363 -18.11 3.28 4.84
C GLY A 363 -17.33 4.18 3.88
N GLU A 364 -16.22 3.69 3.33
CA GLU A 364 -15.34 4.42 2.42
C GLU A 364 -16.02 4.72 1.07
N VAL A 365 -16.91 3.84 0.60
CA VAL A 365 -17.72 4.09 -0.60
C VAL A 365 -18.76 5.16 -0.30
N LYS A 366 -19.40 5.12 0.88
CA LYS A 366 -20.32 6.17 1.31
C LYS A 366 -19.61 7.52 1.43
N ASP A 367 -18.44 7.55 2.05
CA ASP A 367 -17.65 8.77 2.26
C ASP A 367 -17.13 9.37 0.95
N TYR A 368 -16.80 8.51 -0.02
CA TYR A 368 -16.55 8.93 -1.40
C TYR A 368 -17.75 9.65 -2.00
N VAL A 369 -18.95 9.07 -1.89
CA VAL A 369 -20.19 9.64 -2.44
C VAL A 369 -20.62 10.91 -1.67
N ARG A 370 -20.36 10.98 -0.37
CA ARG A 370 -20.54 12.20 0.45
C ARG A 370 -19.59 13.33 0.03
N GLY A 371 -18.55 13.03 -0.76
CA GLY A 371 -17.57 14.00 -1.22
C GLY A 371 -16.37 14.19 -0.30
N LEU A 372 -16.18 13.33 0.72
CA LEU A 372 -15.13 13.45 1.74
C LEU A 372 -13.72 13.16 1.20
N TYR A 373 -13.61 12.56 0.02
CA TYR A 373 -12.35 12.37 -0.71
C TYR A 373 -12.08 13.49 -1.75
N GLY A 374 -13.04 14.38 -1.97
CA GLY A 374 -13.00 15.41 -3.01
C GLY A 374 -14.04 15.17 -4.11
N LYS A 375 -13.95 15.96 -5.18
CA LYS A 375 -14.91 15.95 -6.29
C LYS A 375 -14.52 14.91 -7.35
N PRO A 376 -15.41 13.96 -7.68
CA PRO A 376 -15.20 13.03 -8.79
C PRO A 376 -15.08 13.74 -10.15
N PRO A 377 -14.37 13.17 -11.14
CA PRO A 377 -14.25 13.73 -12.49
C PRO A 377 -15.58 13.96 -13.22
N ALA A 378 -16.57 13.09 -12.98
CA ALA A 378 -17.92 13.19 -13.51
C ALA A 378 -18.96 13.26 -12.39
N VAL A 379 -20.12 13.83 -12.69
CA VAL A 379 -21.25 13.86 -11.76
C VAL A 379 -21.74 12.43 -11.53
N ILE A 380 -21.91 12.06 -10.26
CA ILE A 380 -22.55 10.80 -9.86
C ILE A 380 -24.06 10.94 -10.07
N ASP A 381 -24.68 9.95 -10.72
CA ASP A 381 -26.12 9.93 -10.96
C ASP A 381 -26.90 9.95 -9.63
N LYS A 382 -27.96 10.76 -9.55
CA LYS A 382 -28.74 10.93 -8.31
C LYS A 382 -29.27 9.61 -7.75
N SER A 383 -29.69 8.69 -8.62
CA SER A 383 -30.16 7.35 -8.21
C SER A 383 -29.06 6.52 -7.56
N ILE A 384 -27.79 6.71 -7.94
CA ILE A 384 -26.65 6.05 -7.31
C ILE A 384 -26.36 6.69 -5.95
N ILE A 385 -26.42 8.02 -5.85
CA ILE A 385 -26.28 8.75 -4.56
C ILE A 385 -27.34 8.24 -3.58
N GLU A 386 -28.61 8.26 -3.98
CA GLU A 386 -29.74 7.78 -3.17
C GLU A 386 -29.58 6.30 -2.78
N LYS A 387 -29.04 5.46 -3.67
CA LYS A 387 -28.81 4.04 -3.37
C LYS A 387 -27.70 3.82 -2.34
N ILE A 388 -26.63 4.62 -2.36
CA ILE A 388 -25.45 4.41 -1.51
C ILE A 388 -25.61 5.12 -0.15
N ILE A 389 -26.08 6.37 -0.15
CA ILE A 389 -26.14 7.21 1.06
C ILE A 389 -27.55 7.72 1.39
N GLY A 390 -28.58 7.35 0.62
CA GLY A 390 -29.95 7.81 0.87
C GLY A 390 -30.08 9.33 0.73
N ASN A 391 -30.52 9.98 1.80
CA ASN A 391 -30.73 11.43 1.87
C ASN A 391 -29.58 12.16 2.59
N ASP A 392 -28.47 11.48 2.88
CA ASP A 392 -27.30 12.10 3.50
C ASP A 392 -26.78 13.26 2.63
N GLU A 393 -26.25 14.29 3.29
CA GLU A 393 -25.71 15.47 2.62
C GLU A 393 -24.42 15.14 1.84
N VAL A 394 -24.35 15.61 0.59
CA VAL A 394 -23.14 15.58 -0.22
C VAL A 394 -22.44 16.92 -0.12
N ILE A 395 -21.23 16.93 0.44
CA ILE A 395 -20.44 18.15 0.56
C ILE A 395 -19.95 18.60 -0.82
N THR A 396 -19.95 19.92 -1.06
CA THR A 396 -19.51 20.50 -2.33
C THR A 396 -18.20 21.28 -2.23
N GLY A 397 -17.79 21.64 -1.00
CA GLY A 397 -16.53 22.33 -0.70
C GLY A 397 -15.30 21.42 -0.75
N ARG A 398 -14.17 21.91 -0.25
CA ARG A 398 -12.96 21.11 -0.05
C ARG A 398 -13.10 20.35 1.28
N PRO A 399 -12.89 19.02 1.34
CA PRO A 399 -13.20 18.26 2.55
C PRO A 399 -12.39 18.68 3.79
N ALA A 400 -11.16 19.18 3.58
CA ALA A 400 -10.33 19.67 4.67
C ALA A 400 -10.87 20.94 5.35
N ASP A 401 -11.80 21.67 4.74
CA ASP A 401 -12.46 22.82 5.38
C ASP A 401 -13.35 22.39 6.56
N LEU A 402 -13.71 21.10 6.64
CA LEU A 402 -14.49 20.52 7.73
C LEU A 402 -13.61 19.98 8.87
N ILE A 403 -12.28 19.91 8.66
CA ILE A 403 -11.36 19.31 9.61
C ILE A 403 -10.78 20.42 10.50
N GLN A 404 -10.99 20.28 11.81
CA GLN A 404 -10.45 21.23 12.79
C GLN A 404 -8.92 21.16 12.84
N PRO A 405 -8.23 22.28 13.13
CA PRO A 405 -6.78 22.28 13.37
C PRO A 405 -6.37 21.23 14.40
N ALA A 406 -5.32 20.47 14.10
CA ALA A 406 -4.95 19.29 14.89
C ALA A 406 -3.55 19.39 15.54
N TRP A 407 -2.76 20.42 15.21
CA TRP A 407 -1.40 20.54 15.69
C TRP A 407 -1.28 20.68 17.21
N GLU A 408 -2.00 21.62 17.81
CA GLU A 408 -1.92 21.85 19.26
C GLU A 408 -2.51 20.67 20.05
N LYS A 409 -3.55 20.01 19.51
CA LYS A 409 -4.06 18.76 20.08
C LYS A 409 -2.99 17.66 20.06
N GLY A 410 -2.32 17.45 18.92
CA GLY A 410 -1.24 16.48 18.80
C GLY A 410 -0.09 16.74 19.76
N LYS A 411 0.30 18.02 19.95
CA LYS A 411 1.30 18.42 20.95
C LYS A 411 0.90 18.07 22.38
N GLN A 412 -0.37 18.28 22.73
CA GLN A 412 -0.87 17.95 24.08
C GLN A 412 -0.90 16.44 24.30
N GLU A 413 -1.38 15.66 23.33
CA GLU A 413 -1.45 14.20 23.42
C GLU A 413 -0.06 13.54 23.45
N MET A 414 0.93 14.14 22.79
CA MET A 414 2.31 13.64 22.74
C MET A 414 3.22 14.18 23.85
N ALA A 415 2.73 15.06 24.73
CA ALA A 415 3.56 15.76 25.71
C ALA A 415 4.35 14.84 26.66
N ASP A 416 3.78 13.68 27.02
CA ASP A 416 4.43 12.68 27.88
C ASP A 416 5.36 11.72 27.11
N ILE A 417 5.38 11.77 25.77
CA ILE A 417 6.10 10.86 24.88
C ILE A 417 7.26 11.56 24.16
N SER A 418 6.99 12.70 23.51
CA SER A 418 7.98 13.47 22.74
C SER A 418 7.51 14.90 22.48
N ASP A 419 8.42 15.85 22.61
CA ASP A 419 8.24 17.25 22.18
C ASP A 419 8.79 17.53 20.77
N ASN A 420 9.38 16.52 20.12
CA ASN A 420 9.88 16.63 18.75
C ASN A 420 8.73 16.77 17.75
N GLU A 421 8.74 17.84 16.95
CA GLU A 421 7.74 18.09 15.93
C GLU A 421 7.58 16.95 14.91
N GLU A 422 8.66 16.24 14.58
CA GLU A 422 8.64 15.10 13.66
C GLU A 422 7.90 13.89 14.24
N ASP A 423 8.05 13.65 15.54
CA ASP A 423 7.31 12.59 16.25
C ASP A 423 5.83 12.95 16.36
N ILE A 424 5.52 14.22 16.66
CA ILE A 424 4.13 14.72 16.69
C ILE A 424 3.47 14.57 15.31
N LEU A 425 4.18 14.93 14.22
CA LEU A 425 3.69 14.71 12.86
C LEU A 425 3.47 13.22 12.57
N THR A 426 4.43 12.37 12.94
CA THR A 426 4.33 10.92 12.74
C THR A 426 3.13 10.34 13.48
N TYR A 427 2.88 10.79 14.71
CA TYR A 427 1.69 10.43 15.49
C TYR A 427 0.39 10.93 14.85
N LEU A 428 0.31 12.20 14.47
CA LEU A 428 -0.90 12.76 13.84
C LEU A 428 -1.27 12.04 12.54
N LEU A 429 -0.27 11.58 11.79
CA LEU A 429 -0.48 10.84 10.55
C LEU A 429 -0.85 9.37 10.79
N PHE A 430 -0.21 8.71 11.76
CA PHE A 430 -0.33 7.26 12.01
C PHE A 430 -0.37 6.93 13.52
N PRO A 431 -1.40 7.32 14.29
CA PRO A 431 -1.36 7.31 15.74
C PRO A 431 -0.93 5.97 16.36
N GLN A 432 -1.62 4.89 15.99
CA GLN A 432 -1.37 3.55 16.54
C GLN A 432 -0.03 2.96 16.12
N VAL A 433 0.43 3.27 14.90
CA VAL A 433 1.70 2.75 14.39
C VAL A 433 2.87 3.51 15.02
N ALA A 434 2.72 4.82 15.13
CA ALA A 434 3.69 5.72 15.74
C ALA A 434 3.92 5.37 17.21
N LEU A 435 2.85 5.17 18.00
CA LEU A 435 2.97 4.79 19.41
C LEU A 435 3.75 3.48 19.59
N LYS A 436 3.43 2.44 18.79
CA LYS A 436 4.18 1.17 18.78
C LYS A 436 5.65 1.36 18.39
N PHE A 437 5.91 2.17 17.37
CA PHE A 437 7.26 2.48 16.92
C PHE A 437 8.06 3.26 17.97
N PHE A 438 7.46 4.23 18.65
CA PHE A 438 8.11 5.00 19.71
C PHE A 438 8.43 4.14 20.93
N GLU A 439 7.53 3.22 21.30
CA GLU A 439 7.80 2.23 22.33
C GLU A 439 9.01 1.36 21.96
N TYR A 440 9.03 0.80 20.75
CA TYR A 440 10.17 0.05 20.23
C TYR A 440 11.48 0.88 20.25
N ARG A 441 11.44 2.12 19.78
CA ARG A 441 12.60 3.03 19.75
C ARG A 441 13.13 3.30 21.16
N ARG A 442 12.24 3.48 22.14
CA ARG A 442 12.59 3.68 23.56
C ARG A 442 13.20 2.42 24.17
N LEU A 443 12.64 1.24 23.90
CA LEU A 443 13.18 -0.03 24.39
C LEU A 443 14.59 -0.29 23.85
N ARG A 444 14.80 -0.08 22.55
CA ARG A 444 16.14 -0.21 21.94
C ARG A 444 17.16 0.79 22.47
N ALA A 445 16.75 2.01 22.81
CA ALA A 445 17.65 3.00 23.40
C ALA A 445 18.10 2.64 24.83
N ASN A 446 17.30 1.83 25.55
CA ASN A 446 17.57 1.41 26.92
C ASN A 446 18.34 0.07 27.02
N GLU A 447 18.48 -0.63 25.91
CA GLU A 447 19.21 -1.89 25.82
C GLU A 447 20.69 -1.63 25.47
N ASP A 448 21.62 -1.89 26.40
CA ASP A 448 23.06 -2.08 26.12
C ASP A 448 23.27 -3.38 25.31
N ILE A 449 22.60 -3.52 24.17
CA ILE A 449 22.76 -4.65 23.27
C ILE A 449 23.84 -4.28 22.26
N PRO A 450 24.91 -5.08 22.13
CA PRO A 450 25.93 -4.87 21.11
C PRO A 450 25.26 -4.75 19.73
N GLN A 451 25.58 -3.67 19.02
CA GLN A 451 25.17 -3.52 17.64
C GLN A 451 25.72 -4.71 16.84
N ILE A 452 24.86 -5.65 16.44
CA ILE A 452 25.15 -6.45 15.26
C ILE A 452 24.96 -5.49 14.10
N LEU A 453 26.04 -4.79 13.75
CA LEU A 453 26.13 -4.06 12.50
C LEU A 453 26.09 -5.12 11.39
N SER A 454 25.08 -5.04 10.51
CA SER A 454 24.99 -5.82 9.26
C SER A 454 26.21 -5.64 8.32
N VAL A 455 27.13 -4.75 8.69
CA VAL A 455 28.39 -4.45 8.02
C VAL A 455 29.41 -5.59 8.15
N ASP A 456 29.30 -6.44 9.18
CA ASP A 456 30.31 -7.47 9.48
C ASP A 456 30.22 -8.73 8.60
N GLU A 457 29.13 -8.97 7.88
CA GLU A 457 29.01 -10.15 6.98
C GLU A 457 29.26 -9.84 5.50
N VAL A 458 29.22 -8.57 5.07
CA VAL A 458 29.40 -8.24 3.64
C VAL A 458 30.80 -7.70 3.31
N SER A 459 31.58 -7.30 4.31
CA SER A 459 32.79 -6.49 4.06
C SER A 459 34.13 -7.25 4.06
N ARG A 460 34.23 -8.45 4.65
CA ARG A 460 35.54 -9.13 4.83
C ARG A 460 35.83 -10.27 3.85
N ASP A 461 34.82 -11.01 3.39
CA ASP A 461 35.07 -12.20 2.56
C ASP A 461 35.31 -11.89 1.06
N ILE A 462 35.07 -10.65 0.63
CA ILE A 462 35.13 -10.28 -0.79
C ILE A 462 36.54 -9.83 -1.24
N ILE A 463 37.45 -9.53 -0.30
CA ILE A 463 38.76 -8.93 -0.65
C ILE A 463 39.91 -9.97 -0.73
N GLU A 464 39.85 -11.11 -0.03
CA GLU A 464 41.04 -11.97 0.12
C GLU A 464 41.12 -13.23 -0.76
N ASN A 465 40.08 -13.64 -1.49
CA ASN A 465 40.18 -14.85 -2.33
C ASN A 465 40.48 -14.55 -3.80
N LYS A 466 41.71 -14.10 -4.06
CA LYS A 466 42.40 -14.31 -5.34
C LYS A 466 43.60 -15.22 -5.08
N GLU A 467 43.42 -16.53 -5.13
CA GLU A 467 44.53 -17.46 -5.37
C GLU A 467 44.05 -18.75 -6.07
N ASP A 468 44.92 -19.28 -6.92
CA ASP A 468 44.68 -20.15 -8.06
C ASP A 468 44.05 -21.52 -7.76
N ILE A 469 42.99 -21.87 -8.49
CA ILE A 469 42.36 -23.20 -8.43
C ILE A 469 43.17 -24.20 -9.26
N VAL A 470 43.99 -25.02 -8.59
CA VAL A 470 44.54 -26.27 -9.15
C VAL A 470 43.65 -27.44 -8.72
N ILE A 471 42.96 -28.06 -9.69
CA ILE A 471 42.08 -29.22 -9.46
C ILE A 471 42.93 -30.48 -9.24
N LYS A 472 42.74 -31.17 -8.10
CA LYS A 472 43.17 -32.56 -7.88
C LYS A 472 41.97 -33.46 -7.56
N PRO A 473 41.97 -34.74 -8.03
CA PRO A 473 40.80 -35.59 -7.99
C PRO A 473 40.55 -36.21 -6.61
N ILE A 474 39.28 -36.26 -6.23
CA ILE A 474 38.75 -36.78 -4.97
C ILE A 474 38.90 -38.31 -4.90
N SER A 475 39.54 -38.82 -3.85
CA SER A 475 39.51 -40.24 -3.50
C SER A 475 38.46 -40.49 -2.39
N LYS A 476 37.66 -41.54 -2.58
CA LYS A 476 36.56 -41.97 -1.70
C LYS A 476 37.10 -42.42 -0.33
N VAL A 477 36.58 -41.86 0.75
CA VAL A 477 36.76 -42.41 2.11
C VAL A 477 35.43 -42.92 2.67
N ARG A 478 35.49 -44.17 3.16
CA ARG A 478 34.42 -44.96 3.78
C ARG A 478 33.97 -44.39 5.13
N LYS A 479 32.67 -44.47 5.41
CA LYS A 479 32.04 -44.23 6.71
C LYS A 479 32.63 -45.16 7.80
N LYS A 480 32.94 -44.58 8.97
CA LYS A 480 33.03 -45.30 10.25
C LYS A 480 31.82 -44.91 11.13
N PRO A 481 31.32 -45.84 11.97
CA PRO A 481 30.07 -45.66 12.70
C PRO A 481 30.29 -44.77 13.93
N SER A 482 29.40 -43.80 14.13
CA SER A 482 29.31 -43.02 15.38
C SER A 482 28.63 -43.87 16.46
N VAL A 483 29.21 -43.79 17.66
CA VAL A 483 28.65 -44.31 18.90
C VAL A 483 27.70 -43.24 19.44
N ARG A 484 26.51 -43.68 19.86
CA ARG A 484 25.45 -42.89 20.50
C ARG A 484 25.88 -42.24 21.81
N GLY A 485 25.41 -41.02 22.05
CA GLY A 485 25.31 -40.42 23.39
C GLY A 485 25.41 -38.89 23.37
N ASP A 486 24.23 -38.24 23.42
CA ASP A 486 23.97 -36.84 23.76
C ASP A 486 24.61 -35.72 22.90
N GLU A 487 24.00 -35.43 21.75
CA GLU A 487 24.01 -34.08 21.18
C GLU A 487 22.68 -33.41 21.54
N GLU A 488 22.73 -32.54 22.56
CA GLU A 488 21.62 -31.66 22.92
C GLU A 488 21.21 -30.81 21.71
N MET A 489 19.90 -30.74 21.46
CA MET A 489 19.29 -29.87 20.47
C MET A 489 19.75 -28.42 20.69
N ASN A 490 20.57 -27.89 19.77
CA ASN A 490 21.08 -26.53 19.86
C ASN A 490 19.91 -25.52 19.76
N LEU A 491 19.66 -24.77 20.83
CA LEU A 491 18.62 -23.76 20.92
C LEU A 491 18.76 -22.67 19.84
N ASP A 492 19.98 -22.42 19.37
CA ASP A 492 20.25 -21.43 18.35
C ASP A 492 19.82 -21.92 16.96
N GLU A 493 20.05 -23.20 16.63
CA GLU A 493 19.53 -23.82 15.40
C GLU A 493 17.99 -23.86 15.39
N LEU A 494 17.37 -24.11 16.55
CA LEU A 494 15.91 -24.12 16.67
C LEU A 494 15.32 -22.72 16.47
N ARG A 495 15.96 -21.68 17.01
CA ARG A 495 15.57 -20.28 16.80
C ARG A 495 15.70 -19.88 15.34
N GLU A 496 16.80 -20.26 14.69
CA GLU A 496 17.02 -20.00 13.28
C GLU A 496 15.97 -20.69 12.41
N LEU A 497 15.63 -21.95 12.73
CA LEU A 497 14.58 -22.71 12.06
C LEU A 497 13.19 -22.06 12.24
N ILE A 498 12.88 -21.55 13.44
CA ILE A 498 11.62 -20.83 13.71
C ILE A 498 11.56 -19.52 12.93
N LEU A 499 12.65 -18.74 12.89
CA LEU A 499 12.71 -17.47 12.16
C LEU A 499 12.58 -17.69 10.64
N LEU A 500 13.28 -18.70 10.10
CA LEU A 500 13.15 -19.10 8.70
C LEU A 500 11.73 -19.61 8.40
N PHE A 501 11.17 -20.44 9.27
CA PHE A 501 9.81 -20.93 9.12
C PHE A 501 8.79 -19.78 9.12
N ASP A 502 8.96 -18.79 10.00
CA ASP A 502 8.08 -17.61 10.09
C ASP A 502 8.11 -16.74 8.81
N GLN A 503 9.25 -16.69 8.12
CA GLN A 503 9.42 -15.98 6.85
C GLN A 503 8.88 -16.72 5.62
N THR A 504 8.44 -17.97 5.76
CA THR A 504 7.85 -18.76 4.65
C THR A 504 6.32 -18.82 4.72
N SER A 505 5.66 -19.19 3.62
CA SER A 505 4.21 -19.45 3.58
C SER A 505 3.81 -20.84 4.08
N ILE A 506 4.75 -21.59 4.67
CA ILE A 506 4.53 -22.96 5.13
C ILE A 506 3.74 -22.93 6.45
N ALA A 507 2.59 -23.63 6.50
CA ALA A 507 1.72 -23.68 7.68
C ALA A 507 2.22 -24.67 8.76
N GLU A 508 2.86 -25.75 8.34
CA GLU A 508 3.42 -26.79 9.20
C GLU A 508 4.72 -27.33 8.60
N LEU A 509 5.76 -27.42 9.42
CA LEU A 509 7.06 -27.96 9.06
C LEU A 509 7.41 -29.10 10.01
N GLU A 510 7.52 -30.31 9.47
CA GLU A 510 8.03 -31.47 10.21
C GLU A 510 9.47 -31.77 9.79
N VAL A 511 10.38 -31.73 10.75
CA VAL A 511 11.79 -32.11 10.57
C VAL A 511 12.07 -33.36 11.39
N GLN A 512 12.45 -34.43 10.72
CA GLN A 512 12.87 -35.68 11.35
C GLN A 512 14.37 -35.90 11.12
N LYS A 513 15.14 -35.96 12.21
CA LYS A 513 16.54 -36.38 12.23
C LYS A 513 16.65 -37.64 13.10
N ASP A 514 17.70 -38.44 12.91
CA ASP A 514 17.78 -39.84 13.39
C ASP A 514 17.38 -40.06 14.88
N ASP A 515 17.51 -39.04 15.74
CA ASP A 515 17.23 -39.10 17.17
C ASP A 515 16.09 -38.17 17.67
N TYR A 516 15.46 -37.34 16.81
CA TYR A 516 14.33 -36.48 17.20
C TYR A 516 13.40 -36.08 16.04
N ARG A 517 12.16 -35.73 16.38
CA ARG A 517 11.15 -35.19 15.46
C ARG A 517 10.65 -33.85 15.99
N ILE A 518 10.85 -32.79 15.22
CA ILE A 518 10.35 -31.44 15.50
C ILE A 518 9.18 -31.18 14.57
N CYS A 519 8.05 -30.76 15.13
CA CYS A 519 6.91 -30.26 14.37
C CYS A 519 6.70 -28.79 14.76
N LEU A 520 6.93 -27.89 13.81
CA LEU A 520 6.62 -26.47 13.94
C LEU A 520 5.32 -26.19 13.21
N ARG A 521 4.34 -25.61 13.91
CA ARG A 521 3.07 -25.19 13.33
C ARG A 521 2.86 -23.72 13.63
N LYS A 522 2.52 -22.93 12.62
CA LYS A 522 2.17 -21.52 12.84
C LYS A 522 0.82 -21.48 13.56
N SER A 523 0.79 -20.87 14.73
CA SER A 523 -0.47 -20.61 15.44
C SER A 523 -1.14 -19.41 14.79
N SER A 524 -2.24 -19.67 14.07
CA SER A 524 -3.32 -18.68 13.99
C SER A 524 -3.91 -18.61 15.39
N GLY A 525 -3.78 -17.46 16.05
CA GLY A 525 -4.03 -17.34 17.49
C GLY A 525 -5.41 -17.86 17.92
N ASN A 526 -5.40 -18.82 18.83
CA ASN A 526 -6.19 -18.73 20.06
C ASN A 526 -5.45 -19.49 21.17
N ASN A 527 -5.25 -18.81 22.30
CA ASN A 527 -4.62 -19.34 23.49
C ASN A 527 -5.46 -20.48 24.06
N ASP A 528 -4.84 -21.64 24.33
CA ASP A 528 -5.14 -22.40 25.54
C ASP A 528 -3.98 -23.34 25.90
N ASN A 529 -3.64 -23.32 27.19
CA ASN A 529 -2.58 -24.13 27.79
C ASN A 529 -3.09 -25.53 28.19
N PRO A 530 -2.20 -26.52 28.40
CA PRO A 530 -2.48 -27.92 28.10
C PRO A 530 -2.78 -28.78 29.33
N ALA A 531 -3.64 -29.79 29.16
CA ALA A 531 -3.39 -31.15 29.69
C ALA A 531 -4.39 -32.19 29.16
N SER A 532 -3.80 -33.28 28.66
CA SER A 532 -4.19 -34.70 28.85
C SER A 532 -4.62 -35.52 27.61
N HIS A 533 -4.00 -36.69 27.55
CA HIS A 533 -3.89 -37.65 26.46
C HIS A 533 -5.16 -38.47 26.19
N VAL A 534 -5.41 -38.69 24.89
CA VAL A 534 -5.75 -39.95 24.18
C VAL A 534 -6.70 -40.96 24.85
N SER A 535 -7.89 -41.17 24.25
CA SER A 535 -8.36 -42.50 23.80
C SER A 535 -9.67 -42.42 22.97
N SER A 536 -9.71 -43.12 21.83
CA SER A 536 -10.93 -43.45 21.06
C SER A 536 -11.53 -44.80 21.56
N PRO A 537 -12.66 -45.30 21.01
CA PRO A 537 -14.02 -45.18 21.55
C PRO A 537 -14.61 -46.51 22.08
N VAL A 538 -15.42 -46.46 23.15
CA VAL A 538 -16.36 -47.54 23.51
C VAL A 538 -17.70 -46.96 23.95
N SER A 539 -18.76 -47.59 23.47
CA SER A 539 -20.19 -47.27 23.56
C SER A 539 -20.81 -47.22 24.96
N ALA A 540 -21.58 -46.14 25.19
CA ALA A 540 -22.87 -45.97 25.91
C ALA A 540 -23.04 -46.52 27.36
N PRO A 541 -23.64 -45.73 28.27
CA PRO A 541 -25.11 -45.57 28.25
C PRO A 541 -25.59 -44.11 28.33
N LYS A 542 -26.72 -43.86 27.66
CA LYS A 542 -27.53 -42.63 27.76
C LYS A 542 -27.85 -42.30 29.22
N LEU A 543 -27.27 -41.22 29.72
CA LEU A 543 -27.78 -40.47 30.86
C LEU A 543 -28.60 -39.30 30.31
N ILE A 544 -29.87 -39.32 30.66
CA ILE A 544 -30.90 -38.33 30.32
C ILE A 544 -30.48 -36.97 30.91
N PRO A 545 -30.32 -35.89 30.12
CA PRO A 545 -30.29 -34.54 30.66
C PRO A 545 -31.70 -34.19 31.16
N PRO A 546 -31.82 -33.40 32.25
CA PRO A 546 -33.13 -32.96 32.71
C PRO A 546 -33.84 -32.24 31.57
N GLN A 547 -35.11 -32.60 31.37
CA GLN A 547 -36.03 -31.94 30.45
C GLN A 547 -35.99 -30.43 30.72
N VAL A 548 -35.32 -29.68 29.85
CA VAL A 548 -35.74 -28.32 29.55
C VAL A 548 -37.02 -28.50 28.74
N ALA A 549 -38.11 -27.96 29.28
CA ALA A 549 -39.40 -28.00 28.63
C ALA A 549 -39.28 -27.48 27.19
N ASP A 550 -39.99 -28.16 26.28
CA ASP A 550 -40.30 -27.64 24.95
C ASP A 550 -40.99 -26.27 25.11
N GLU A 551 -40.21 -25.19 25.07
CA GLU A 551 -40.70 -23.88 24.70
C GLU A 551 -40.63 -23.78 23.18
N ALA A 552 -41.76 -23.39 22.61
CA ALA A 552 -42.04 -23.39 21.19
C ALA A 552 -40.84 -22.86 20.37
N ILE A 553 -40.48 -23.58 19.30
CA ILE A 553 -39.76 -22.99 18.18
C ILE A 553 -40.63 -21.83 17.71
N ASN A 554 -40.25 -20.63 18.11
CA ASN A 554 -40.94 -19.42 17.76
C ASN A 554 -40.58 -19.16 16.30
N ASP A 555 -41.52 -19.43 15.37
CA ASP A 555 -41.39 -19.16 13.93
C ASP A 555 -41.08 -17.68 13.62
N ARG A 556 -41.02 -16.82 14.65
CA ARG A 556 -40.65 -15.41 14.58
C ARG A 556 -39.17 -15.13 14.83
N ILE A 557 -38.38 -16.07 15.35
CA ILE A 557 -36.94 -15.87 15.56
C ILE A 557 -36.21 -16.09 14.24
N VAL A 558 -35.53 -15.05 13.77
CA VAL A 558 -34.78 -15.06 12.51
C VAL A 558 -33.31 -14.78 12.79
N ALA A 559 -32.44 -15.63 12.26
CA ALA A 559 -31.00 -15.46 12.34
C ALA A 559 -30.52 -14.42 11.32
N VAL A 560 -29.67 -13.50 11.78
CA VAL A 560 -28.90 -12.60 10.93
C VAL A 560 -27.56 -13.26 10.68
N HIS A 561 -27.26 -13.60 9.43
CA HIS A 561 -26.04 -14.29 9.03
C HIS A 561 -24.99 -13.31 8.51
N ALA A 562 -23.72 -13.66 8.70
CA ALA A 562 -22.58 -12.96 8.15
C ALA A 562 -22.57 -13.06 6.62
N PRO A 563 -22.69 -11.94 5.89
CA PRO A 563 -22.68 -11.97 4.42
C PRO A 563 -21.29 -12.21 3.82
N MET A 564 -20.24 -12.22 4.65
CA MET A 564 -18.84 -12.36 4.26
C MET A 564 -17.97 -12.79 5.44
N VAL A 565 -16.83 -13.41 5.14
CA VAL A 565 -15.73 -13.62 6.09
C VAL A 565 -15.13 -12.26 6.49
N GLY A 566 -14.85 -12.06 7.78
CA GLY A 566 -14.32 -10.80 8.29
C GLY A 566 -14.07 -10.81 9.81
N THR A 567 -13.87 -9.64 10.40
CA THR A 567 -13.81 -9.45 11.87
C THR A 567 -15.05 -8.70 12.33
N PHE A 568 -15.73 -9.22 13.34
CA PHE A 568 -16.94 -8.62 13.91
C PHE A 568 -16.60 -7.54 14.93
N TYR A 569 -17.23 -6.36 14.79
CA TYR A 569 -17.16 -5.28 15.76
C TYR A 569 -18.57 -4.85 16.18
N ASN A 570 -18.83 -4.84 17.47
CA ASN A 570 -20.14 -4.47 18.01
C ASN A 570 -20.33 -2.95 18.15
N ALA A 571 -19.30 -2.13 17.91
CA ALA A 571 -19.32 -0.67 18.09
C ALA A 571 -18.58 0.05 16.95
N SER A 572 -18.81 1.36 16.81
CA SER A 572 -18.20 2.19 15.76
C SER A 572 -16.72 2.54 16.01
N SER A 573 -16.26 2.41 17.24
CA SER A 573 -14.87 2.55 17.66
C SER A 573 -14.66 1.82 19.00
N PRO A 574 -13.40 1.56 19.41
CA PRO A 574 -13.10 0.87 20.68
C PRO A 574 -13.71 1.54 21.93
N ASP A 575 -13.89 2.86 21.90
CA ASP A 575 -14.45 3.65 23.01
C ASP A 575 -15.96 3.93 22.86
N ALA A 576 -16.58 3.52 21.74
CA ALA A 576 -17.99 3.73 21.49
C ALA A 576 -18.86 2.66 22.17
N LYS A 577 -20.11 3.01 22.44
CA LYS A 577 -21.10 2.03 22.91
C LYS A 577 -21.43 1.04 21.80
N PRO A 578 -21.79 -0.22 22.15
CA PRO A 578 -22.31 -1.16 21.17
C PRO A 578 -23.52 -0.61 20.42
N PHE A 579 -23.65 -0.96 19.14
CA PHE A 579 -24.79 -0.57 18.30
C PHE A 579 -26.12 -1.09 18.85
N VAL A 580 -26.12 -2.32 19.36
CA VAL A 580 -27.29 -3.01 19.94
C VAL A 580 -26.86 -3.92 21.10
N GLN A 581 -27.79 -4.21 22.01
CA GLN A 581 -27.67 -5.17 23.09
C GLN A 581 -28.85 -6.16 23.09
N ILE A 582 -28.69 -7.31 23.75
CA ILE A 582 -29.78 -8.27 23.95
C ILE A 582 -30.93 -7.59 24.69
N GLY A 583 -32.14 -7.71 24.14
CA GLY A 583 -33.35 -7.04 24.61
C GLY A 583 -33.64 -5.70 23.94
N ASP A 584 -32.75 -5.16 23.12
CA ASP A 584 -33.01 -3.93 22.36
C ASP A 584 -33.99 -4.19 21.21
N HIS A 585 -34.95 -3.28 21.05
CA HIS A 585 -35.79 -3.21 19.86
C HIS A 585 -35.02 -2.54 18.72
N VAL A 586 -35.02 -3.16 17.54
CA VAL A 586 -34.35 -2.67 16.34
C VAL A 586 -35.36 -2.42 15.24
N SER A 587 -35.20 -1.30 14.55
CA SER A 587 -36.00 -0.98 13.37
C SER A 587 -35.31 -1.44 12.08
N LYS A 588 -36.08 -1.77 11.05
CA LYS A 588 -35.57 -2.07 9.71
C LYS A 588 -34.65 -0.95 9.22
N GLY A 589 -33.43 -1.30 8.86
CA GLY A 589 -32.39 -0.39 8.40
C GLY A 589 -31.48 0.16 9.52
N GLN A 590 -31.74 -0.15 10.79
CA GLN A 590 -30.84 0.17 11.90
C GLN A 590 -29.56 -0.66 11.82
N THR A 591 -28.41 -0.03 12.08
CA THR A 591 -27.11 -0.71 12.13
C THR A 591 -27.02 -1.59 13.37
N LEU A 592 -26.64 -2.85 13.18
CA LEU A 592 -26.49 -3.88 14.20
C LEU A 592 -25.03 -4.10 14.60
N CYS A 593 -24.11 -4.09 13.63
CA CYS A 593 -22.68 -4.24 13.84
C CYS A 593 -21.88 -3.70 12.65
N ILE A 594 -20.55 -3.69 12.80
CA ILE A 594 -19.59 -3.48 11.71
C ILE A 594 -18.83 -4.78 11.49
N LEU A 595 -18.69 -5.20 10.24
CA LEU A 595 -17.74 -6.23 9.81
C LEU A 595 -16.57 -5.57 9.10
N GLU A 596 -15.37 -5.73 9.64
CA GLU A 596 -14.15 -5.42 8.91
C GLU A 596 -13.84 -6.58 7.98
N ALA A 597 -13.99 -6.33 6.69
CA ALA A 597 -13.64 -7.29 5.65
C ALA A 597 -12.91 -6.54 4.55
N MET A 598 -11.88 -7.17 3.99
CA MET A 598 -11.13 -6.59 2.87
C MET A 598 -10.52 -5.20 3.20
N LYS A 599 -10.20 -4.95 4.48
CA LYS A 599 -9.72 -3.67 5.05
C LYS A 599 -10.72 -2.50 4.98
N LEU A 600 -12.00 -2.79 4.78
CA LEU A 600 -13.08 -1.80 4.82
C LEU A 600 -14.09 -2.18 5.91
N MET A 601 -14.76 -1.17 6.44
CA MET A 601 -15.77 -1.32 7.49
C MET A 601 -17.18 -1.41 6.87
N ASN A 602 -17.85 -2.55 7.05
CA ASN A 602 -19.17 -2.84 6.49
C ASN A 602 -20.24 -2.85 7.58
N GLU A 603 -21.17 -1.89 7.53
CA GLU A 603 -22.33 -1.88 8.43
C GLU A 603 -23.33 -2.98 8.07
N ILE A 604 -23.66 -3.85 9.02
CA ILE A 604 -24.76 -4.81 8.89
C ILE A 604 -26.01 -4.20 9.49
N LYS A 605 -27.11 -4.21 8.73
CA LYS A 605 -28.37 -3.57 9.10
C LYS A 605 -29.48 -4.59 9.30
N ALA A 606 -30.42 -4.29 10.18
CA ALA A 606 -31.62 -5.09 10.36
C ALA A 606 -32.49 -5.08 9.09
N GLU A 607 -32.92 -6.26 8.62
CA GLU A 607 -33.79 -6.38 7.44
C GLU A 607 -35.28 -6.18 7.77
N PHE A 608 -35.63 -6.21 9.05
CA PHE A 608 -36.99 -6.15 9.59
C PHE A 608 -36.99 -5.56 11.00
N ASP A 609 -38.16 -5.14 11.47
CA ASP A 609 -38.37 -4.68 12.85
C ASP A 609 -38.44 -5.89 13.80
N GLY A 610 -37.90 -5.77 15.01
CA GLY A 610 -37.93 -6.85 16.01
C GLY A 610 -37.06 -6.58 17.23
N THR A 611 -36.91 -7.59 18.10
CA THR A 611 -36.11 -7.50 19.34
C THR A 611 -34.89 -8.43 19.27
N ILE A 612 -33.71 -7.95 19.65
CA ILE A 612 -32.49 -8.78 19.72
C ILE A 612 -32.66 -9.81 20.86
N VAL A 613 -32.67 -11.09 20.52
CA VAL A 613 -32.81 -12.19 21.48
C VAL A 613 -31.45 -12.73 21.90
N ASP A 614 -30.49 -12.76 20.97
CA ASP A 614 -29.15 -13.30 21.22
C ASP A 614 -28.09 -12.69 20.30
N THR A 615 -26.84 -12.72 20.74
CA THR A 615 -25.65 -12.34 19.95
C THR A 615 -24.69 -13.52 19.97
N ALA A 616 -24.50 -14.16 18.82
CA ALA A 616 -23.80 -15.45 18.71
C ALA A 616 -22.27 -15.32 18.49
N VAL A 617 -21.73 -14.10 18.55
CA VAL A 617 -20.34 -13.76 18.21
C VAL A 617 -19.81 -12.72 19.18
N GLU A 618 -18.54 -12.86 19.60
CA GLU A 618 -17.86 -11.91 20.48
C GLU A 618 -17.23 -10.73 19.70
N ASN A 619 -17.04 -9.60 20.38
CA ASN A 619 -16.37 -8.45 19.77
C ASN A 619 -14.91 -8.77 19.40
N ALA A 620 -14.49 -8.33 18.21
CA ALA A 620 -13.20 -8.62 17.58
C ALA A 620 -12.98 -10.11 17.21
N GLU A 621 -14.04 -10.92 17.18
CA GLU A 621 -13.97 -12.31 16.72
C GLU A 621 -13.90 -12.38 15.18
N ALA A 622 -13.08 -13.29 14.67
CA ALA A 622 -13.05 -13.63 13.24
C ALA A 622 -14.27 -14.50 12.90
N ILE A 623 -15.00 -14.12 11.86
CA ILE A 623 -16.24 -14.78 11.44
C ILE A 623 -16.13 -15.36 10.03
N GLU A 624 -16.83 -16.46 9.80
CA GLU A 624 -16.94 -17.12 8.49
C GLU A 624 -18.18 -16.66 7.71
N TYR A 625 -18.18 -16.86 6.40
CA TYR A 625 -19.36 -16.66 5.56
C TYR A 625 -20.52 -17.54 6.06
N ASP A 626 -21.72 -16.96 6.15
CA ASP A 626 -22.96 -17.59 6.61
C ASP A 626 -22.99 -17.96 8.11
N GLN A 627 -22.01 -17.50 8.90
CA GLN A 627 -22.04 -17.63 10.37
C GLN A 627 -23.16 -16.78 10.98
N VAL A 628 -23.90 -17.32 11.95
CA VAL A 628 -24.95 -16.57 12.66
C VAL A 628 -24.30 -15.47 13.52
N LEU A 629 -24.76 -14.23 13.37
CA LEU A 629 -24.31 -13.06 14.14
C LEU A 629 -25.29 -12.72 15.27
N PHE A 630 -26.57 -12.61 14.94
CA PHE A 630 -27.65 -12.23 15.86
C PHE A 630 -28.87 -13.11 15.66
N LEU A 631 -29.67 -13.28 16.72
CA LEU A 631 -31.03 -13.79 16.64
C LEU A 631 -32.02 -12.66 16.95
N ILE A 632 -32.97 -12.43 16.06
CA ILE A 632 -33.97 -11.36 16.20
C ILE A 632 -35.37 -11.97 16.20
N GLU A 633 -36.16 -11.69 17.24
CA GLU A 633 -37.58 -12.00 17.26
C GLU A 633 -38.35 -10.91 16.49
N LYS A 634 -38.96 -11.30 15.36
CA LYS A 634 -39.80 -10.40 14.55
C LYS A 634 -41.08 -10.00 15.30
N ASP A 635 -41.42 -8.73 15.16
CA ASP A 635 -42.70 -8.17 15.63
C ASP A 635 -43.93 -8.83 14.96
#